data_AF-A0A2S9YPP9-F1
#
_entry.id   AF-A0A2S9YPP9-F1
#
_cell.length_a   1.000
_cell.length_b   1.000
_cell.length_c   1.000
_cell.angle_alpha   90.00
_cell.angle_beta   90.00
_cell.angle_gamma   90.00
#
_symmetry.space_group_name_H-M   'P 1'
#
loop_
_entity.id
_entity.type
_entity.pdbx_description
1 polymer ?
#
loop_
_entity_poly.entity_id
_entity_poly.type
_entity_poly.pdbx_seq_one_letter_code
_entity_poly.pdbx_strand_id
1 'polypeptide(L)'
;MPDPHEGPSEVASDSAEEHQTDAPPEPEQASALEIDTSPESAPDVDPPAPEPSIDHDLLTDAAPPPAPDVDSPPEPDPKPGATPSAPPRHHAAVRLIRPNGAVILLGLLCALAVIESIAAFLEYRERIAEHDWEAVAAVLAEHAADPTEPVIVASEWLGPSARMRLPQTRSWDALAYPDLRSFERFWLLTHKRERPWRGPLRAELEGLPRPELLSVHDVGELTLQHYRQDTRVERFSLLESVQSITTAKGRCRGGPTTWTCKEGRVSLRTVEIDYHPRRCLAVELSDGATAKVDLGKLELGDHIRGHVGFADFNGRLRSDPTARIELWIDGAVAARWVFTDDQGWAAFALATTPGKRQLELRAMSTVAGTWQRNGHRDSPTDSLCVELRGFDEGVATP
;
A
#
# COMPACT_ATOMS: atom_id res chain seq x y z
N MET A 1 44.76 -18.12 -12.14
CA MET A 1 45.01 -18.93 -10.93
C MET A 1 46.42 -18.65 -10.46
N PRO A 2 46.55 -18.11 -9.24
CA PRO A 2 47.22 -18.86 -8.18
C PRO A 2 46.34 -19.02 -6.91
N ASP A 3 46.84 -19.88 -6.02
CA ASP A 3 46.23 -20.67 -4.93
C ASP A 3 45.49 -19.91 -3.80
N PRO A 4 44.43 -20.52 -3.19
CA PRO A 4 43.78 -20.07 -1.97
C PRO A 4 44.15 -21.00 -0.79
N HIS A 5 45.28 -20.77 -0.12
CA HIS A 5 45.57 -21.41 1.16
C HIS A 5 46.42 -20.50 2.04
N GLU A 6 45.79 -19.77 2.95
CA GLU A 6 46.37 -19.54 4.28
C GLU A 6 45.26 -19.23 5.29
N GLY A 7 45.18 -20.12 6.28
CA GLY A 7 44.26 -20.06 7.41
C GLY A 7 44.81 -19.20 8.56
N PRO A 8 44.23 -19.33 9.76
CA PRO A 8 43.95 -18.20 10.65
C PRO A 8 45.08 -17.87 11.62
N SER A 9 45.21 -16.60 11.97
CA SER A 9 45.98 -16.16 13.14
C SER A 9 45.02 -15.91 14.30
N GLU A 10 45.07 -16.82 15.28
CA GLU A 10 44.66 -16.55 16.66
C GLU A 10 45.48 -15.38 17.22
N VAL A 11 44.81 -14.41 17.84
CA VAL A 11 45.41 -13.58 18.87
C VAL A 11 44.45 -13.53 20.05
N ALA A 12 44.79 -14.30 21.08
CA ALA A 12 44.32 -14.13 22.43
C ALA A 12 45.22 -13.12 23.15
N SER A 13 44.61 -12.19 23.90
CA SER A 13 45.14 -11.49 25.09
C SER A 13 44.02 -10.54 25.55
N ASP A 14 43.23 -10.89 26.56
CA ASP A 14 43.55 -10.79 28.00
C ASP A 14 43.62 -9.33 28.46
N SER A 15 42.66 -8.91 29.28
CA SER A 15 42.78 -7.95 30.40
C SER A 15 41.40 -7.64 30.95
N ALA A 16 41.15 -8.20 32.14
CA ALA A 16 40.11 -7.79 33.05
C ALA A 16 40.47 -6.43 33.68
N GLU A 17 39.51 -5.51 33.71
CA GLU A 17 39.51 -4.44 34.70
C GLU A 17 38.14 -4.38 35.37
N GLU A 18 38.16 -4.62 36.68
CA GLU A 18 37.11 -4.25 37.62
C GLU A 18 36.85 -2.75 37.51
N HIS A 19 35.57 -2.37 37.39
CA HIS A 19 35.15 -1.03 37.77
C HIS A 19 33.99 -1.07 38.74
N GLN A 20 34.23 -0.32 39.80
CA GLN A 20 33.55 -0.24 41.06
C GLN A 20 32.25 0.55 40.91
N THR A 21 31.28 0.13 41.70
CA THR A 21 29.97 0.72 41.98
C THR A 21 30.02 2.23 42.23
N ASP A 22 29.10 2.96 41.60
CA ASP A 22 28.47 4.13 42.20
C ASP A 22 26.97 4.15 41.85
N ALA A 23 26.14 4.08 42.89
CA ALA A 23 24.69 4.20 42.81
C ALA A 23 24.32 5.69 42.71
N PRO A 24 23.40 6.09 41.82
CA PRO A 24 22.88 7.45 41.83
C PRO A 24 21.92 7.66 43.01
N PRO A 25 21.92 8.85 43.64
CA PRO A 25 21.04 9.18 44.76
C PRO A 25 19.57 9.30 44.33
N GLU A 26 18.68 9.00 45.29
CA GLU A 26 17.23 9.21 45.22
C GLU A 26 16.87 10.63 44.75
N PRO A 27 15.90 10.78 43.83
CA PRO A 27 15.35 12.10 43.53
C PRO A 27 14.42 12.56 44.67
N GLU A 28 14.70 13.76 45.16
CA GLU A 28 13.87 14.55 46.07
C GLU A 28 12.42 14.63 45.56
N GLN A 29 11.49 14.46 46.51
CA GLN A 29 10.06 14.67 46.31
C GLN A 29 9.79 16.14 45.95
N ALA A 30 9.48 16.40 44.67
CA ALA A 30 8.95 17.68 44.24
C ALA A 30 7.53 17.85 44.81
N SER A 31 7.35 18.95 45.51
CA SER A 31 6.10 19.40 46.12
C SER A 31 5.00 19.54 45.07
N ALA A 32 3.80 19.07 45.43
CA ALA A 32 2.58 19.26 44.67
C ALA A 32 2.28 20.76 44.51
N LEU A 33 2.24 21.23 43.27
CA LEU A 33 1.64 22.51 42.92
C LEU A 33 0.13 22.27 42.79
N GLU A 34 -0.65 22.79 43.73
CA GLU A 34 -2.10 22.91 43.60
C GLU A 34 -2.40 23.88 42.44
N ILE A 35 -2.93 23.35 41.34
CA ILE A 35 -3.50 24.14 40.25
C ILE A 35 -4.98 24.36 40.57
N ASP A 36 -5.31 25.59 40.93
CA ASP A 36 -6.66 26.12 41.05
C ASP A 36 -7.33 26.14 39.67
N THR A 37 -8.11 25.10 39.38
CA THR A 37 -9.00 25.07 38.20
C THR A 37 -10.31 25.76 38.54
N SER A 38 -10.34 27.08 38.44
CA SER A 38 -11.58 27.84 38.28
C SER A 38 -12.14 27.62 36.87
N PRO A 39 -13.38 27.14 36.69
CA PRO A 39 -13.96 26.92 35.37
C PRO A 39 -14.37 28.26 34.74
N GLU A 40 -13.63 28.68 33.72
CA GLU A 40 -14.02 29.77 32.84
C GLU A 40 -15.26 29.34 32.06
N SER A 41 -16.32 30.15 32.17
CA SER A 41 -17.64 29.87 31.61
C SER A 41 -17.57 29.84 30.08
N ALA A 42 -17.98 28.72 29.49
CA ALA A 42 -18.13 28.59 28.05
C ALA A 42 -19.20 29.56 27.53
N PRO A 43 -19.00 30.20 26.37
CA PRO A 43 -20.04 31.00 25.73
C PRO A 43 -21.19 30.11 25.23
N ASP A 44 -22.41 30.56 25.46
CA ASP A 44 -23.65 29.99 24.91
C ASP A 44 -23.54 29.88 23.38
N VAL A 45 -23.42 28.65 22.89
CA VAL A 45 -23.52 28.32 21.46
C VAL A 45 -24.96 27.90 21.20
N ASP A 46 -25.65 28.65 20.35
CA ASP A 46 -27.00 28.33 19.89
C ASP A 46 -27.07 26.90 19.33
N PRO A 47 -28.10 26.10 19.68
CA PRO A 47 -28.21 24.74 19.18
C PRO A 47 -28.41 24.74 17.65
N PRO A 48 -27.77 23.80 16.93
CA PRO A 48 -27.96 23.67 15.50
C PRO A 48 -29.42 23.30 15.18
N ALA A 49 -29.91 23.85 14.06
CA ALA A 49 -31.25 23.59 13.53
C ALA A 49 -31.47 22.08 13.29
N PRO A 50 -32.68 21.56 13.54
CA PRO A 50 -32.98 20.15 13.34
C PRO A 50 -32.85 19.75 11.87
N GLU A 51 -32.11 18.68 11.62
CA GLU A 51 -31.99 18.07 10.29
C GLU A 51 -33.34 17.53 9.82
N PRO A 52 -33.64 17.59 8.51
CA PRO A 52 -34.87 17.03 7.95
C PRO A 52 -34.85 15.50 8.05
N SER A 53 -35.87 14.95 8.69
CA SER A 53 -36.15 13.52 8.74
C SER A 53 -36.34 12.95 7.34
N ILE A 54 -35.47 12.03 6.93
CA ILE A 54 -35.63 11.24 5.72
C ILE A 54 -36.53 10.05 6.06
N ASP A 55 -37.76 10.08 5.55
CA ASP A 55 -38.68 8.95 5.58
C ASP A 55 -38.13 7.80 4.72
N HIS A 56 -37.63 6.76 5.38
CA HIS A 56 -37.33 5.47 4.76
C HIS A 56 -38.59 4.59 4.74
N ASP A 57 -39.52 4.94 3.86
CA ASP A 57 -40.60 4.03 3.46
C ASP A 57 -40.32 3.57 2.03
N LEU A 58 -39.86 2.32 1.88
CA LEU A 58 -40.11 1.44 0.73
C LEU A 58 -39.50 0.06 1.02
N LEU A 59 -40.25 -0.70 1.81
CA LEU A 59 -40.25 -2.16 1.80
C LEU A 59 -40.71 -2.65 0.43
N THR A 60 -39.87 -3.41 -0.26
CA THR A 60 -40.33 -4.35 -1.29
C THR A 60 -39.83 -5.75 -0.96
N ASP A 61 -40.80 -6.58 -0.60
CA ASP A 61 -40.73 -8.03 -0.39
C ASP A 61 -40.02 -8.74 -1.54
N ALA A 62 -38.89 -9.38 -1.25
CA ALA A 62 -38.33 -10.40 -2.11
C ALA A 62 -38.96 -11.76 -1.75
N ALA A 63 -39.79 -12.27 -2.65
CA ALA A 63 -40.40 -13.59 -2.53
C ALA A 63 -39.34 -14.71 -2.51
N PRO A 64 -39.55 -15.80 -1.74
CA PRO A 64 -38.65 -16.94 -1.72
C PRO A 64 -38.74 -17.76 -3.03
N PRO A 65 -37.64 -18.43 -3.46
CA PRO A 65 -37.66 -19.28 -4.64
C PRO A 65 -38.49 -20.56 -4.40
N PRO A 66 -39.17 -21.10 -5.43
CA PRO A 66 -39.93 -22.34 -5.32
C PRO A 66 -39.02 -23.58 -5.22
N ALA A 67 -39.47 -24.56 -4.43
CA ALA A 67 -38.87 -25.88 -4.29
C ALA A 67 -39.00 -26.71 -5.59
N PRO A 68 -38.10 -27.67 -5.84
CA PRO A 68 -38.21 -28.58 -6.98
C PRO A 68 -39.26 -29.68 -6.69
N ASP A 69 -40.35 -29.67 -7.44
CA ASP A 69 -41.32 -30.76 -7.45
C ASP A 69 -40.76 -31.98 -8.19
N VAL A 70 -40.73 -33.07 -7.42
CA VAL A 70 -40.55 -34.45 -7.84
C VAL A 70 -41.92 -34.95 -8.28
N ASP A 71 -42.12 -35.27 -9.56
CA ASP A 71 -43.11 -36.28 -9.94
C ASP A 71 -42.86 -36.86 -11.34
N SER A 72 -42.48 -38.13 -11.35
CA SER A 72 -42.37 -38.97 -12.53
C SER A 72 -43.73 -39.59 -12.83
N PRO A 73 -44.31 -39.44 -14.04
CA PRO A 73 -45.47 -40.22 -14.44
C PRO A 73 -45.07 -41.62 -14.96
N PRO A 74 -45.93 -42.63 -14.77
CA PRO A 74 -45.62 -44.04 -14.96
C PRO A 74 -45.68 -44.52 -16.41
N GLU A 75 -44.93 -45.60 -16.67
CA GLU A 75 -45.05 -46.46 -17.86
C GLU A 75 -46.49 -46.96 -18.09
N PRO A 76 -46.96 -46.93 -19.35
CA PRO A 76 -48.02 -47.82 -19.79
C PRO A 76 -47.47 -49.00 -20.61
N ASP A 77 -47.80 -50.19 -20.12
CA ASP A 77 -47.62 -51.52 -20.71
C ASP A 77 -48.37 -51.71 -22.06
N PRO A 78 -48.06 -52.80 -22.82
CA PRO A 78 -48.14 -52.86 -24.27
C PRO A 78 -49.53 -53.25 -24.80
N LYS A 79 -49.88 -52.78 -26.01
CA LYS A 79 -50.99 -53.33 -26.80
C LYS A 79 -50.50 -54.06 -28.07
N PRO A 80 -51.04 -55.25 -28.37
CA PRO A 80 -50.63 -56.09 -29.48
C PRO A 80 -51.39 -55.80 -30.78
N GLY A 81 -50.71 -56.10 -31.90
CA GLY A 81 -51.35 -56.56 -33.13
C GLY A 81 -51.72 -55.50 -34.17
N ALA A 82 -50.83 -55.28 -35.14
CA ALA A 82 -51.22 -54.90 -36.50
C ALA A 82 -50.16 -55.35 -37.53
N THR A 83 -50.70 -55.95 -38.59
CA THR A 83 -50.14 -56.72 -39.71
C THR A 83 -49.15 -55.93 -40.59
N PRO A 84 -48.19 -56.58 -41.28
CA PRO A 84 -47.11 -55.89 -42.00
C PRO A 84 -47.63 -55.15 -43.25
N SER A 85 -47.42 -53.84 -43.27
CA SER A 85 -47.60 -53.00 -44.46
C SER A 85 -46.23 -52.61 -45.02
N ALA A 86 -46.19 -52.53 -46.34
CA ALA A 86 -45.02 -52.52 -47.23
C ALA A 86 -43.87 -51.56 -46.85
N PRO A 87 -42.61 -51.86 -47.25
CA PRO A 87 -41.47 -50.99 -46.98
C PRO A 87 -41.67 -49.62 -47.65
N PRO A 88 -41.75 -48.52 -46.89
CA PRO A 88 -41.72 -47.20 -47.48
C PRO A 88 -40.31 -46.95 -48.05
N ARG A 89 -40.26 -46.59 -49.33
CA ARG A 89 -39.04 -46.10 -49.97
C ARG A 89 -38.49 -44.95 -49.14
N HIS A 90 -37.34 -45.15 -48.51
CA HIS A 90 -36.56 -44.11 -47.87
C HIS A 90 -36.07 -43.13 -48.95
N HIS A 91 -36.94 -42.21 -49.36
CA HIS A 91 -36.46 -40.90 -49.75
C HIS A 91 -35.80 -40.33 -48.49
N ALA A 92 -34.47 -40.24 -48.51
CA ALA A 92 -33.72 -39.48 -47.54
C ALA A 92 -34.20 -38.02 -47.64
N ALA A 93 -35.32 -37.73 -46.97
CA ALA A 93 -35.78 -36.39 -46.75
C ALA A 93 -34.70 -35.77 -45.87
N VAL A 94 -33.79 -35.05 -46.53
CA VAL A 94 -32.86 -34.13 -45.90
C VAL A 94 -33.75 -33.20 -45.09
N ARG A 95 -33.96 -33.52 -43.81
CA ARG A 95 -34.63 -32.63 -42.87
C ARG A 95 -33.70 -31.42 -42.83
N LEU A 96 -34.10 -30.34 -43.50
CA LEU A 96 -33.54 -29.04 -43.24
C LEU A 96 -33.78 -28.78 -41.77
N ILE A 97 -32.77 -29.04 -40.96
CA ILE A 97 -32.73 -28.65 -39.57
C ILE A 97 -32.79 -27.14 -39.61
N ARG A 98 -33.98 -26.57 -39.36
CA ARG A 98 -34.09 -25.14 -39.14
C ARG A 98 -33.23 -24.85 -37.92
N PRO A 99 -32.17 -24.03 -38.05
CA PRO A 99 -31.33 -23.72 -36.92
C PRO A 99 -32.22 -23.13 -35.82
N ASN A 100 -32.24 -23.78 -34.67
CA ASN A 100 -32.94 -23.27 -33.50
C ASN A 100 -32.36 -21.88 -33.21
N GLY A 101 -33.21 -20.88 -32.98
CA GLY A 101 -32.75 -19.50 -32.71
C GLY A 101 -31.71 -19.41 -31.59
N ALA A 102 -31.77 -20.33 -30.63
CA ALA A 102 -30.76 -20.50 -29.57
C ALA A 102 -29.35 -20.84 -30.09
N VAL A 103 -29.22 -21.66 -31.13
CA VAL A 103 -27.92 -22.01 -31.73
C VAL A 103 -27.32 -20.81 -32.45
N ILE A 104 -28.15 -20.01 -33.12
CA ILE A 104 -27.70 -18.78 -33.78
C ILE A 104 -27.24 -17.77 -32.74
N LEU A 105 -28.02 -17.56 -31.67
CA LEU A 105 -27.67 -16.63 -30.60
C LEU A 105 -26.36 -17.04 -29.90
N LEU A 106 -26.20 -18.33 -29.58
CA LEU A 106 -24.95 -18.84 -29.01
C LEU A 106 -23.76 -18.63 -29.95
N GLY A 107 -23.94 -18.89 -31.25
CA GLY A 107 -22.91 -18.63 -32.25
C GLY A 107 -22.49 -17.16 -32.33
N LEU A 108 -23.46 -16.23 -32.23
CA LEU A 108 -23.19 -14.79 -32.20
C LEU A 108 -22.46 -14.37 -30.92
N LEU A 109 -22.84 -14.90 -29.76
CA LEU A 109 -22.15 -14.62 -28.49
C LEU A 109 -20.71 -15.15 -28.51
N CYS A 110 -20.49 -16.36 -29.04
CA CYS A 110 -19.13 -16.89 -29.23
C CYS A 110 -18.30 -16.02 -30.19
N ALA A 111 -18.88 -15.56 -31.29
CA ALA A 111 -18.19 -14.68 -32.24
C ALA A 111 -17.83 -13.33 -31.59
N LEU A 112 -18.74 -12.72 -30.83
CA LEU A 112 -18.48 -11.50 -30.08
C LEU A 112 -17.35 -11.70 -29.06
N ALA A 113 -17.41 -12.78 -28.28
CA ALA A 113 -16.37 -13.11 -27.30
C ALA A 113 -14.99 -13.30 -27.96
N VAL A 114 -14.93 -13.91 -29.15
CA VAL A 114 -13.68 -14.05 -29.92
C VAL A 114 -13.18 -12.70 -30.41
N ILE A 115 -14.06 -11.84 -30.95
CA ILE A 115 -13.68 -10.50 -31.40
C ILE A 115 -13.17 -9.66 -30.22
N GLU A 116 -13.85 -9.68 -29.09
CA GLU A 116 -13.42 -8.98 -27.87
C GLU A 116 -12.10 -9.54 -27.34
N SER A 117 -11.90 -10.86 -27.38
CA SER A 117 -10.64 -11.48 -26.98
C SER A 117 -9.50 -11.08 -27.91
N ILE A 118 -9.73 -11.03 -29.22
CA ILE A 118 -8.72 -10.58 -30.20
C ILE A 118 -8.44 -9.09 -30.02
N ALA A 119 -9.47 -8.26 -29.83
CA ALA A 119 -9.30 -6.82 -29.60
C ALA A 119 -8.51 -6.57 -28.30
N ALA A 120 -8.87 -7.24 -27.21
CA ALA A 120 -8.15 -7.17 -25.94
C ALA A 120 -6.71 -7.68 -26.07
N PHE A 121 -6.50 -8.78 -26.79
CA PHE A 121 -5.17 -9.34 -27.02
C PHE A 121 -4.29 -8.42 -27.86
N LEU A 122 -4.83 -7.82 -28.93
CA LEU A 122 -4.12 -6.86 -29.78
C LEU A 122 -3.85 -5.55 -29.04
N GLU A 123 -4.77 -5.12 -28.18
CA GLU A 123 -4.55 -4.01 -27.27
C GLU A 123 -3.45 -4.30 -26.24
N TYR A 124 -3.32 -5.55 -25.80
CA TYR A 124 -2.38 -5.96 -24.76
C TYR A 124 -0.97 -6.32 -25.27
N ARG A 125 -0.80 -6.86 -26.49
CA ARG A 125 0.49 -7.43 -26.95
C ARG A 125 1.34 -6.57 -27.88
N GLU A 126 0.81 -5.53 -28.54
CA GLU A 126 1.56 -4.84 -29.60
C GLU A 126 1.45 -3.31 -29.52
N ARG A 127 2.04 -2.67 -28.52
CA ARG A 127 2.24 -1.22 -28.59
C ARG A 127 3.69 -0.77 -28.41
N ILE A 128 4.48 -1.44 -27.58
CA ILE A 128 5.81 -0.92 -27.23
C ILE A 128 6.88 -1.88 -27.73
N ALA A 129 7.58 -1.46 -28.78
CA ALA A 129 8.67 -2.22 -29.37
C ALA A 129 9.98 -2.02 -28.59
N GLU A 130 10.96 -2.90 -28.82
CA GLU A 130 12.28 -2.81 -28.17
C GLU A 130 12.93 -1.43 -28.36
N HIS A 131 12.86 -0.91 -29.59
CA HIS A 131 13.44 0.37 -29.94
C HIS A 131 12.85 1.54 -29.15
N ASP A 132 11.63 1.42 -28.61
CA ASP A 132 10.99 2.47 -27.83
C ASP A 132 11.67 2.56 -26.46
N TRP A 133 11.97 1.40 -25.87
CA TRP A 133 12.70 1.32 -24.60
C TRP A 133 14.14 1.81 -24.73
N GLU A 134 14.83 1.41 -25.80
CA GLU A 134 16.18 1.88 -26.10
C GLU A 134 16.21 3.40 -26.28
N ALA A 135 15.23 3.95 -26.99
CA ALA A 135 15.14 5.39 -27.19
C ALA A 135 14.76 6.15 -25.90
N VAL A 136 13.90 5.60 -25.03
CA VAL A 136 13.65 6.17 -23.69
C VAL A 136 14.93 6.18 -22.86
N ALA A 137 15.70 5.08 -22.87
CA ALA A 137 16.97 5.00 -22.17
C ALA A 137 17.98 6.03 -22.70
N ALA A 138 18.02 6.25 -24.02
CA ALA A 138 18.86 7.28 -24.65
C ALA A 138 18.46 8.70 -24.22
N VAL A 139 17.16 9.01 -24.20
CA VAL A 139 16.66 10.31 -23.71
C VAL A 139 17.05 10.54 -22.25
N LEU A 140 16.85 9.54 -21.38
CA LEU A 140 17.25 9.62 -19.98
C LEU A 140 18.77 9.83 -19.83
N ALA A 141 19.58 9.11 -20.60
CA ALA A 141 21.04 9.26 -20.55
C ALA A 141 21.53 10.64 -21.03
N GLU A 142 20.83 11.26 -21.99
CA GLU A 142 21.18 12.57 -22.53
C GLU A 142 20.67 13.74 -21.68
N HIS A 143 19.47 13.61 -21.12
CA HIS A 143 18.75 14.74 -20.50
C HIS A 143 18.62 14.68 -18.98
N ALA A 144 18.86 13.52 -18.34
CA ALA A 144 18.88 13.47 -16.88
C ALA A 144 20.10 14.23 -16.38
N ALA A 145 19.86 15.39 -15.78
CA ALA A 145 20.93 16.21 -15.21
C ALA A 145 21.59 15.51 -14.01
N ASP A 146 20.81 14.70 -13.29
CA ASP A 146 21.26 13.90 -12.17
C ASP A 146 20.79 12.44 -12.37
N PRO A 147 21.70 11.45 -12.38
CA PRO A 147 21.34 10.04 -12.48
C PRO A 147 20.50 9.53 -11.30
N THR A 148 20.36 10.29 -10.21
CA THR A 148 19.50 9.93 -9.07
C THR A 148 18.06 10.42 -9.20
N GLU A 149 17.73 11.23 -10.22
CA GLU A 149 16.32 11.61 -10.49
C GLU A 149 15.48 10.35 -10.75
N PRO A 150 14.43 10.08 -9.96
CA PRO A 150 13.65 8.85 -10.11
C PRO A 150 12.81 8.88 -11.39
N VAL A 151 12.65 7.71 -12.00
CA VAL A 151 11.77 7.50 -13.16
C VAL A 151 10.52 6.77 -12.69
N ILE A 152 9.47 7.54 -12.40
CA ILE A 152 8.18 7.05 -11.92
C ILE A 152 7.36 6.56 -13.11
N VAL A 153 6.79 5.36 -13.01
CA VAL A 153 5.94 4.78 -14.04
C VAL A 153 4.48 5.03 -13.69
N ALA A 154 3.83 5.97 -14.38
CA ALA A 154 2.45 6.37 -14.07
C ALA A 154 1.41 5.35 -14.54
N SER A 155 1.68 4.69 -15.67
CA SER A 155 0.82 3.65 -16.21
C SER A 155 1.13 2.33 -15.48
N GLU A 156 0.33 1.95 -14.50
CA GLU A 156 0.59 0.79 -13.62
C GLU A 156 0.97 -0.49 -14.37
N TRP A 157 0.25 -0.78 -15.47
CA TRP A 157 0.50 -1.95 -16.32
C TRP A 157 1.86 -1.92 -17.05
N LEU A 158 2.48 -0.73 -17.21
CA LEU A 158 3.85 -0.60 -17.75
C LEU A 158 4.92 -0.98 -16.75
N GLY A 159 4.62 -0.94 -15.44
CA GLY A 159 5.60 -1.12 -14.37
C GLY A 159 6.52 -2.34 -14.55
N PRO A 160 6.00 -3.56 -14.75
CA PRO A 160 6.82 -4.75 -14.95
C PRO A 160 7.75 -4.65 -16.15
N SER A 161 7.24 -4.18 -17.30
CA SER A 161 8.02 -4.03 -18.53
C SER A 161 9.09 -2.95 -18.39
N ALA A 162 8.74 -1.79 -17.84
CA ALA A 162 9.67 -0.71 -17.56
C ALA A 162 10.81 -1.19 -16.66
N ARG A 163 10.50 -1.92 -15.59
CA ARG A 163 11.51 -2.52 -14.72
C ARG A 163 12.39 -3.52 -15.46
N MET A 164 11.90 -4.32 -16.39
CA MET A 164 12.77 -5.23 -17.15
C MET A 164 13.74 -4.49 -18.09
N ARG A 165 13.35 -3.31 -18.61
CA ARG A 165 14.09 -2.61 -19.67
C ARG A 165 14.91 -1.41 -19.22
N LEU A 166 14.47 -0.70 -18.18
CA LEU A 166 15.05 0.56 -17.71
C LEU A 166 15.56 0.40 -16.27
N PRO A 167 16.89 0.30 -16.05
CA PRO A 167 17.47 0.16 -14.71
C PRO A 167 17.03 1.25 -13.73
N GLN A 168 16.82 2.48 -14.19
CA GLN A 168 16.42 3.64 -13.39
C GLN A 168 15.05 3.43 -12.71
N THR A 169 14.18 2.59 -13.28
CA THR A 169 12.85 2.30 -12.70
C THR A 169 12.89 1.21 -11.61
N ARG A 170 14.07 0.66 -11.32
CA ARG A 170 14.28 -0.38 -10.29
C ARG A 170 14.78 0.20 -8.96
N SER A 171 15.17 1.47 -8.92
CA SER A 171 15.60 2.10 -7.66
C SER A 171 14.43 2.14 -6.68
N TRP A 172 14.74 2.15 -5.38
CA TRP A 172 13.70 2.26 -4.36
C TRP A 172 12.91 3.56 -4.47
N ASP A 173 13.56 4.64 -4.90
CA ASP A 173 12.93 5.95 -5.08
C ASP A 173 12.00 5.99 -6.30
N ALA A 174 12.25 5.17 -7.32
CA ALA A 174 11.34 5.02 -8.46
C ALA A 174 10.20 4.03 -8.18
N LEU A 175 10.50 2.96 -7.45
CA LEU A 175 9.59 1.85 -7.24
C LEU A 175 8.65 2.06 -6.06
N ALA A 176 9.22 2.40 -4.90
CA ALA A 176 8.57 2.26 -3.61
C ALA A 176 8.65 3.55 -2.78
N TYR A 177 8.54 4.68 -3.47
CA TYR A 177 8.49 6.00 -2.85
C TYR A 177 7.23 6.15 -1.99
N PRO A 178 7.33 6.89 -0.88
CA PRO A 178 6.18 7.16 -0.03
C PRO A 178 5.20 8.15 -0.65
N ASP A 179 5.73 9.23 -1.26
CA ASP A 179 4.98 10.30 -1.93
C ASP A 179 5.92 11.08 -2.89
N LEU A 180 5.37 12.06 -3.62
CA LEU A 180 6.14 12.95 -4.50
C LEU A 180 6.86 14.10 -3.78
N ARG A 181 6.68 14.28 -2.47
CA ARG A 181 7.36 15.33 -1.69
C ARG A 181 8.86 15.07 -1.54
N SER A 182 9.30 13.83 -1.77
CA SER A 182 10.71 13.44 -1.71
C SER A 182 11.54 13.96 -2.89
N PHE A 183 10.89 14.43 -3.96
CA PHE A 183 11.56 14.64 -5.25
C PHE A 183 11.42 16.06 -5.75
N GLU A 184 12.52 16.82 -5.72
CA GLU A 184 12.56 18.14 -6.37
C GLU A 184 12.35 18.00 -7.87
N ARG A 185 12.91 16.93 -8.44
CA ARG A 185 12.81 16.62 -9.87
C ARG A 185 12.60 15.12 -10.04
N PHE A 186 11.75 14.78 -10.99
CA PHE A 186 11.49 13.39 -11.33
C PHE A 186 11.02 13.29 -12.78
N TRP A 187 11.19 12.10 -13.33
CA TRP A 187 10.69 11.74 -14.63
C TRP A 187 9.43 10.89 -14.48
N LEU A 188 8.45 11.16 -15.33
CA LEU A 188 7.21 10.40 -15.40
C LEU A 188 7.14 9.67 -16.74
N LEU A 189 7.14 8.35 -16.69
CA LEU A 189 6.96 7.47 -17.84
C LEU A 189 5.50 7.07 -17.97
N THR A 190 4.93 7.30 -19.15
CA THR A 190 3.53 7.00 -19.47
C THR A 190 3.43 6.33 -20.83
N HIS A 191 2.34 5.61 -21.06
CA HIS A 191 1.93 5.28 -22.42
C HIS A 191 1.35 6.54 -23.09
N LYS A 192 1.67 6.78 -24.36
CA LYS A 192 1.35 8.00 -25.12
C LYS A 192 -0.14 8.35 -25.15
N ARG A 193 -1.01 7.34 -25.06
CA ARG A 193 -2.48 7.52 -25.06
C ARG A 193 -3.07 7.77 -23.67
N GLU A 194 -2.26 7.70 -22.63
CA GLU A 194 -2.69 7.90 -21.26
C GLU A 194 -2.42 9.33 -20.79
N ARG A 195 -3.25 9.78 -19.84
CA ARG A 195 -3.02 11.05 -19.16
C ARG A 195 -2.06 10.79 -17.99
N PRO A 196 -0.98 11.58 -17.84
CA PRO A 196 0.02 11.37 -16.80
C PRO A 196 -0.54 11.44 -15.37
N TRP A 197 -1.45 12.37 -15.13
CA TRP A 197 -2.00 12.63 -13.79
C TRP A 197 -3.37 11.98 -13.64
N ARG A 198 -3.40 10.73 -13.15
CA ARG A 198 -4.61 9.97 -12.75
C ARG A 198 -4.73 9.89 -11.23
N GLY A 199 -5.85 9.33 -10.74
CA GLY A 199 -6.21 9.25 -9.32
C GLY A 199 -5.03 8.86 -8.41
N PRO A 200 -4.40 7.68 -8.61
CA PRO A 200 -3.29 7.23 -7.76
C PRO A 200 -2.13 8.23 -7.71
N LEU A 201 -1.57 8.62 -8.85
CA LEU A 201 -0.45 9.59 -8.89
C LEU A 201 -0.83 10.97 -8.33
N ARG A 202 -2.09 11.40 -8.44
CA ARG A 202 -2.55 12.66 -7.82
C ARG A 202 -2.62 12.56 -6.30
N ALA A 203 -2.94 11.38 -5.75
CA ALA A 203 -2.93 11.16 -4.32
C ALA A 203 -1.50 11.37 -3.77
N GLU A 204 -0.47 10.91 -4.49
CA GLU A 204 0.94 11.09 -4.12
C GLU A 204 1.42 12.55 -4.01
N LEU A 205 0.63 13.53 -4.49
CA LEU A 205 0.94 14.94 -4.28
C LEU A 205 0.67 15.39 -2.84
N GLU A 206 -0.24 14.72 -2.12
CA GLU A 206 -0.54 15.02 -0.71
C GLU A 206 -0.81 16.51 -0.44
N GLY A 207 -1.62 17.13 -1.30
CA GLY A 207 -1.95 18.56 -1.22
C GLY A 207 -0.89 19.51 -1.78
N LEU A 208 0.22 19.01 -2.33
CA LEU A 208 1.13 19.83 -3.13
C LEU A 208 0.43 20.37 -4.38
N PRO A 209 0.82 21.58 -4.86
CA PRO A 209 0.44 22.01 -6.19
C PRO A 209 0.98 21.04 -7.23
N ARG A 210 0.31 20.96 -8.37
CA ARG A 210 0.79 20.16 -9.49
C ARG A 210 2.20 20.63 -9.88
N PRO A 211 3.15 19.70 -10.10
CA PRO A 211 4.51 20.08 -10.44
C PRO A 211 4.59 20.76 -11.81
N GLU A 212 5.61 21.58 -11.95
CA GLU A 212 5.95 22.28 -13.17
C GLU A 212 6.52 21.30 -14.20
N LEU A 213 5.94 21.30 -15.39
CA LEU A 213 6.43 20.49 -16.50
C LEU A 213 7.62 21.19 -17.15
N LEU A 214 8.81 20.58 -17.07
CA LEU A 214 10.03 21.10 -17.66
C LEU A 214 10.19 20.68 -19.12
N SER A 215 9.95 19.41 -19.43
CA SER A 215 10.07 18.87 -20.79
C SER A 215 9.15 17.67 -21.04
N VAL A 216 8.89 17.40 -22.33
CA VAL A 216 8.15 16.24 -22.81
C VAL A 216 8.89 15.62 -23.97
N HIS A 217 9.07 14.31 -23.94
CA HIS A 217 9.71 13.53 -24.99
C HIS A 217 8.77 12.38 -25.40
N ASP A 218 8.27 12.44 -26.63
CA ASP A 218 7.48 11.36 -27.21
C ASP A 218 8.40 10.38 -27.94
N VAL A 219 8.37 9.12 -27.52
CA VAL A 219 9.25 8.05 -28.00
C VAL A 219 8.39 6.82 -28.35
N GLY A 220 8.05 6.69 -29.63
CA GLY A 220 7.15 5.63 -30.09
C GLY A 220 5.77 5.73 -29.45
N GLU A 221 5.35 4.66 -28.75
CA GLU A 221 4.11 4.63 -27.94
C GLU A 221 4.33 5.03 -26.46
N LEU A 222 5.52 5.49 -26.10
CA LEU A 222 5.84 6.00 -24.76
C LEU A 222 5.97 7.54 -24.76
N THR A 223 5.61 8.15 -23.64
CA THR A 223 5.87 9.56 -23.38
C THR A 223 6.60 9.68 -22.05
N LEU A 224 7.73 10.37 -22.08
CA LEU A 224 8.55 10.68 -20.92
C LEU A 224 8.43 12.17 -20.60
N GLN A 225 8.06 12.51 -19.38
CA GLN A 225 7.82 13.89 -18.95
C GLN A 225 8.71 14.23 -17.77
N HIS A 226 9.44 15.34 -17.85
CA HIS A 226 10.27 15.82 -16.75
C HIS A 226 9.48 16.84 -15.94
N TYR A 227 9.36 16.59 -14.65
CA TYR A 227 8.71 17.49 -13.71
C TYR A 227 9.71 18.09 -12.71
N ARG A 228 9.45 19.34 -12.33
CA ARG A 228 10.00 19.97 -11.15
C ARG A 228 8.87 20.20 -10.15
N GLN A 229 9.08 19.78 -8.92
CA GLN A 229 8.22 20.10 -7.81
C GLN A 229 9.02 21.02 -6.88
N ASP A 230 8.38 22.07 -6.37
CA ASP A 230 8.97 22.87 -5.30
C ASP A 230 8.88 22.06 -3.99
N THR A 231 9.72 21.02 -3.92
CA THR A 231 9.87 20.21 -2.72
C THR A 231 10.93 20.79 -1.83
N ARG A 232 10.67 20.57 -0.56
CA ARG A 232 11.32 21.15 0.59
C ARG A 232 12.46 20.21 1.02
N VAL A 233 13.50 20.71 1.70
CA VAL A 233 14.69 19.90 2.03
C VAL A 233 14.32 18.82 3.05
N GLU A 234 14.48 17.54 2.68
CA GLU A 234 14.36 16.43 3.62
C GLU A 234 15.53 16.47 4.62
N ARG A 235 15.19 16.41 5.92
CA ARG A 235 16.16 16.46 7.02
C ARG A 235 16.48 15.09 7.59
N PHE A 236 15.52 14.18 7.58
CA PHE A 236 15.72 12.78 7.99
C PHE A 236 14.66 11.87 7.38
N SER A 237 14.99 10.58 7.31
CA SER A 237 14.08 9.48 7.03
C SER A 237 14.08 8.46 8.17
N LEU A 238 12.90 7.98 8.56
CA LEU A 238 12.71 6.86 9.48
C LEU A 238 13.52 5.65 9.05
N LEU A 239 13.57 5.37 7.74
CA LEU A 239 14.20 4.18 7.18
C LEU A 239 15.70 4.14 7.42
N GLU A 240 16.31 5.27 7.78
CA GLU A 240 17.73 5.43 8.02
C GLU A 240 18.05 5.74 9.49
N SER A 241 17.04 6.07 10.29
CA SER A 241 17.22 6.64 11.64
C SER A 241 16.90 5.67 12.78
N VAL A 242 16.46 4.43 12.51
CA VAL A 242 16.12 3.48 13.58
C VAL A 242 17.36 3.06 14.38
N GLN A 243 17.43 3.48 15.65
CA GLN A 243 18.51 3.10 16.56
C GLN A 243 18.18 1.83 17.34
N SER A 244 16.96 1.77 17.89
CA SER A 244 16.52 0.62 18.65
C SER A 244 15.00 0.45 18.63
N ILE A 245 14.56 -0.79 18.86
CA ILE A 245 13.14 -1.12 18.99
C ILE A 245 12.91 -1.87 20.29
N THR A 246 11.91 -1.43 21.06
CA THR A 246 11.49 -2.08 22.30
C THR A 246 9.98 -2.34 22.29
N THR A 247 9.56 -3.36 23.02
CA THR A 247 8.15 -3.64 23.31
C THR A 247 7.95 -3.77 24.81
N ALA A 248 6.72 -4.02 25.25
CA ALA A 248 6.43 -4.30 26.67
C ALA A 248 7.22 -5.50 27.22
N LYS A 249 7.61 -6.46 26.36
CA LYS A 249 8.39 -7.65 26.75
C LYS A 249 9.91 -7.46 26.67
N GLY A 250 10.38 -6.24 26.41
CA GLY A 250 11.79 -5.85 26.42
C GLY A 250 12.32 -5.42 25.06
N ARG A 251 13.65 -5.33 24.94
CA ARG A 251 14.34 -4.93 23.71
C ARG A 251 14.25 -6.03 22.65
N CYS A 252 13.93 -5.64 21.41
CA CYS A 252 13.96 -6.54 20.27
C CYS A 252 15.42 -6.80 19.84
N ARG A 253 15.69 -8.01 19.37
CA ARG A 253 17.03 -8.45 18.94
C ARG A 253 17.11 -8.43 17.42
N GLY A 254 18.20 -7.96 16.85
CA GLY A 254 18.35 -7.94 15.39
C GLY A 254 19.40 -6.98 14.88
N GLY A 255 19.33 -6.74 13.58
CA GLY A 255 20.28 -5.91 12.83
C GLY A 255 19.62 -4.67 12.22
N PRO A 256 20.26 -4.03 11.23
CA PRO A 256 19.87 -2.70 10.73
C PRO A 256 18.52 -2.67 10.01
N THR A 257 18.03 -3.81 9.53
CA THR A 257 16.80 -3.88 8.72
C THR A 257 15.75 -4.83 9.29
N THR A 258 16.04 -5.59 10.34
CA THR A 258 15.10 -6.56 10.92
C THR A 258 15.37 -6.78 12.39
N TRP A 259 14.31 -6.67 13.19
CA TRP A 259 14.28 -6.86 14.63
C TRP A 259 13.25 -7.92 14.99
N THR A 260 13.69 -8.95 15.71
CA THR A 260 12.84 -9.99 16.29
C THR A 260 12.49 -9.60 17.73
N CYS A 261 11.21 -9.48 18.01
CA CYS A 261 10.66 -9.21 19.33
C CYS A 261 10.03 -10.51 19.90
N LYS A 262 9.75 -10.56 21.21
CA LYS A 262 9.01 -11.69 21.79
C LYS A 262 7.55 -11.76 21.31
N GLU A 263 7.02 -10.65 20.81
CA GLU A 263 5.65 -10.50 20.31
C GLU A 263 5.56 -10.55 18.78
N GLY A 264 6.66 -10.75 18.07
CA GLY A 264 6.65 -10.77 16.61
C GLY A 264 7.90 -10.17 16.00
N ARG A 265 7.76 -9.43 14.91
CA ARG A 265 8.86 -8.89 14.12
C ARG A 265 8.60 -7.45 13.70
N VAL A 266 9.67 -6.68 13.60
CA VAL A 266 9.68 -5.40 12.91
C VAL A 266 10.77 -5.45 11.84
N SER A 267 10.53 -4.94 10.63
CA SER A 267 11.52 -4.97 9.55
C SER A 267 11.36 -3.81 8.57
N LEU A 268 12.49 -3.32 8.05
CA LEU A 268 12.52 -2.40 6.92
C LEU A 268 12.44 -3.22 5.63
N ARG A 269 11.32 -3.11 4.91
CA ARG A 269 11.11 -3.85 3.67
C ARG A 269 10.11 -3.13 2.75
N THR A 270 9.97 -3.67 1.56
CA THR A 270 8.88 -3.28 0.65
C THR A 270 7.67 -4.15 0.91
N VAL A 271 6.50 -3.54 1.01
CA VAL A 271 5.20 -4.21 1.11
C VAL A 271 4.25 -3.64 0.05
N GLU A 272 3.27 -4.42 -0.38
CA GLU A 272 2.24 -3.93 -1.30
C GLU A 272 1.10 -3.28 -0.51
N ILE A 273 0.74 -2.04 -0.82
CA ILE A 273 -0.39 -1.30 -0.24
C ILE A 273 -1.10 -0.59 -1.37
N ASP A 274 -2.42 -0.77 -1.48
CA ASP A 274 -3.20 -0.26 -2.60
C ASP A 274 -2.64 -0.68 -3.97
N TYR A 275 -2.13 -1.91 -4.10
CA TYR A 275 -1.46 -2.41 -5.32
C TYR A 275 -0.17 -1.67 -5.72
N HIS A 276 0.36 -0.83 -4.81
CA HIS A 276 1.63 -0.14 -4.98
C HIS A 276 2.68 -0.68 -4.00
N PRO A 277 3.91 -0.95 -4.44
CA PRO A 277 5.00 -1.26 -3.52
C PRO A 277 5.34 0.00 -2.69
N ARG A 278 5.44 -0.15 -1.37
CA ARG A 278 5.82 0.90 -0.42
C ARG A 278 6.98 0.43 0.43
N ARG A 279 8.02 1.24 0.54
CA ARG A 279 9.16 0.95 1.41
C ARG A 279 8.91 1.58 2.77
N CYS A 280 8.90 0.75 3.81
CA CYS A 280 8.51 1.22 5.14
C CYS A 280 9.09 0.35 6.26
N LEU A 281 8.82 0.77 7.49
CA LEU A 281 8.94 -0.06 8.68
C LEU A 281 7.68 -0.92 8.83
N ALA A 282 7.77 -2.19 8.44
CA ALA A 282 6.72 -3.17 8.63
C ALA A 282 6.73 -3.69 10.08
N VAL A 283 5.64 -3.49 10.80
CA VAL A 283 5.40 -3.88 12.19
C VAL A 283 4.42 -5.06 12.20
N GLU A 284 4.93 -6.24 12.55
CA GLU A 284 4.20 -7.51 12.62
C GLU A 284 4.24 -8.02 14.07
N LEU A 285 3.47 -7.39 14.95
CA LEU A 285 3.42 -7.76 16.37
C LEU A 285 2.04 -8.33 16.72
N SER A 286 1.99 -9.16 17.78
CA SER A 286 0.76 -9.65 18.40
C SER A 286 -0.24 -8.53 18.70
N ASP A 287 -1.52 -8.89 18.81
CA ASP A 287 -2.62 -7.97 19.13
C ASP A 287 -2.28 -6.99 20.26
N GLY A 288 -2.45 -5.69 19.98
CA GLY A 288 -2.26 -4.62 20.95
C GLY A 288 -0.81 -4.38 21.39
N ALA A 289 0.16 -5.18 20.93
CA ALA A 289 1.56 -4.94 21.20
C ALA A 289 2.03 -3.66 20.50
N THR A 290 2.78 -2.84 21.22
CA THR A 290 3.30 -1.57 20.71
C THR A 290 4.80 -1.70 20.46
N ALA A 291 5.22 -1.38 19.23
CA ALA A 291 6.61 -1.13 18.90
C ALA A 291 6.96 0.30 19.31
N LYS A 292 7.92 0.47 20.22
CA LYS A 292 8.57 1.76 20.49
C LYS A 292 9.87 1.81 19.71
N VAL A 293 9.94 2.70 18.74
CA VAL A 293 11.04 2.86 17.79
C VAL A 293 11.79 4.14 18.16
N ASP A 294 12.98 3.97 18.72
CA ASP A 294 13.87 5.07 19.06
C ASP A 294 14.63 5.51 17.82
N LEU A 295 14.46 6.78 17.45
CA LEU A 295 15.13 7.40 16.30
C LEU A 295 16.35 8.23 16.71
N GLY A 296 16.58 8.37 18.02
CA GLY A 296 17.64 9.19 18.58
C GLY A 296 17.40 10.69 18.43
N LYS A 297 18.51 11.44 18.51
CA LYS A 297 18.53 12.89 18.38
C LYS A 297 18.74 13.29 16.93
N LEU A 298 17.70 13.82 16.30
CA LEU A 298 17.68 14.23 14.89
C LEU A 298 17.53 15.75 14.76
N GLU A 299 18.03 16.31 13.66
CA GLU A 299 17.77 17.69 13.28
C GLU A 299 16.38 17.76 12.64
N LEU A 300 15.42 18.42 13.31
CA LEU A 300 14.08 18.61 12.74
C LEU A 300 14.04 19.86 11.89
N GLY A 301 13.23 19.81 10.84
CA GLY A 301 12.74 20.99 10.16
C GLY A 301 11.46 21.51 10.79
N ASP A 302 10.64 22.19 9.99
CA ASP A 302 9.38 22.77 10.46
C ASP A 302 8.17 21.86 10.25
N HIS A 303 8.33 20.71 9.60
CA HIS A 303 7.30 19.68 9.49
C HIS A 303 7.87 18.27 9.63
N ILE A 304 7.08 17.40 10.23
CA ILE A 304 7.21 15.94 10.13
C ILE A 304 6.01 15.42 9.36
N ARG A 305 6.26 14.57 8.38
CA ARG A 305 5.22 13.89 7.59
C ARG A 305 5.47 12.40 7.60
N GLY A 306 4.42 11.62 7.38
CA GLY A 306 4.54 10.19 7.26
C GLY A 306 3.33 9.58 6.63
N HIS A 307 3.43 8.28 6.41
CA HIS A 307 2.36 7.48 5.85
C HIS A 307 2.20 6.20 6.65
N VAL A 308 0.99 5.68 6.61
CA VAL A 308 0.67 4.40 7.20
C VAL A 308 -0.31 3.64 6.33
N GLY A 309 -0.14 2.34 6.27
CA GLY A 309 -1.10 1.45 5.63
C GLY A 309 -0.88 0.01 6.03
N PHE A 310 -1.74 -0.86 5.52
CA PHE A 310 -1.71 -2.29 5.82
C PHE A 310 -1.45 -3.08 4.54
N ALA A 311 -0.56 -4.06 4.64
CA ALA A 311 -0.15 -4.86 3.48
C ALA A 311 -1.17 -5.93 3.04
N ASP A 312 -2.16 -6.28 3.89
CA ASP A 312 -3.15 -7.30 3.54
C ASP A 312 -4.42 -6.67 2.95
N PHE A 313 -4.60 -6.85 1.65
CA PHE A 313 -5.84 -6.48 0.95
C PHE A 313 -7.07 -7.20 1.53
N ASN A 314 -6.95 -8.44 1.99
CA ASN A 314 -8.09 -9.19 2.53
C ASN A 314 -8.50 -8.71 3.93
N GLY A 315 -7.54 -8.25 4.74
CA GLY A 315 -7.79 -7.55 6.00
C GLY A 315 -8.74 -6.37 5.78
N ARG A 316 -8.47 -5.55 4.74
CA ARG A 316 -9.28 -4.37 4.38
C ARG A 316 -10.74 -4.65 4.13
N LEU A 317 -11.07 -5.83 3.59
CA LEU A 317 -12.46 -6.22 3.33
C LEU A 317 -13.24 -6.52 4.62
N ARG A 318 -12.54 -6.67 5.76
CA ARG A 318 -13.14 -6.99 7.06
C ARG A 318 -13.15 -5.80 8.02
N SER A 319 -12.38 -4.75 7.74
CA SER A 319 -12.26 -3.55 8.59
C SER A 319 -11.82 -3.87 10.03
N ASP A 320 -10.93 -4.87 10.18
CA ASP A 320 -10.63 -5.49 11.47
C ASP A 320 -9.55 -4.73 12.30
N PRO A 321 -8.41 -4.30 11.73
CA PRO A 321 -7.36 -3.62 12.47
C PRO A 321 -7.46 -2.09 12.43
N THR A 322 -7.27 -1.45 13.58
CA THR A 322 -6.91 -0.03 13.65
C THR A 322 -5.44 0.11 14.02
N ALA A 323 -4.73 0.94 13.29
CA ALA A 323 -3.37 1.34 13.66
C ALA A 323 -3.43 2.57 14.55
N ARG A 324 -2.65 2.58 15.62
CA ARG A 324 -2.38 3.80 16.39
C ARG A 324 -0.92 4.17 16.24
N ILE A 325 -0.68 5.38 15.77
CA ILE A 325 0.64 5.98 15.62
C ILE A 325 0.75 7.12 16.63
N GLU A 326 1.80 7.11 17.45
CA GLU A 326 2.15 8.22 18.32
C GLU A 326 3.56 8.70 17.99
N LEU A 327 3.71 10.00 17.86
CA LEU A 327 5.02 10.63 17.72
C LEU A 327 5.36 11.35 19.03
N TRP A 328 6.52 11.02 19.56
CA TRP A 328 7.06 11.58 20.80
C TRP A 328 8.27 12.44 20.47
N ILE A 329 8.29 13.66 21.00
CA ILE A 329 9.37 14.64 20.85
C ILE A 329 9.85 15.03 22.25
N ASP A 330 11.14 14.86 22.52
CA ASP A 330 11.77 15.17 23.81
C ASP A 330 11.03 14.54 25.02
N GLY A 331 10.52 13.32 24.83
CA GLY A 331 9.84 12.55 25.90
C GLY A 331 8.37 12.91 26.13
N ALA A 332 7.78 13.80 25.33
CA ALA A 332 6.35 14.13 25.37
C ALA A 332 5.62 13.67 24.10
N VAL A 333 4.34 13.29 24.21
CA VAL A 333 3.49 13.00 23.04
C VAL A 333 3.26 14.31 22.29
N ALA A 334 3.79 14.42 21.07
CA ALA A 334 3.57 15.57 20.20
C ALA A 334 2.33 15.38 19.32
N ALA A 335 2.05 14.14 18.90
CA ALA A 335 0.87 13.82 18.10
C ALA A 335 0.45 12.36 18.27
N ARG A 336 -0.84 12.11 18.03
CA ARG A 336 -1.45 10.78 17.98
C ARG A 336 -2.44 10.72 16.82
N TRP A 337 -2.32 9.68 16.02
CA TRP A 337 -3.22 9.38 14.91
C TRP A 337 -3.77 7.96 15.04
N VAL A 338 -4.96 7.75 14.51
CA VAL A 338 -5.62 6.45 14.44
C VAL A 338 -6.06 6.25 13.00
N PHE A 339 -5.76 5.08 12.45
CA PHE A 339 -6.06 4.73 11.07
C PHE A 339 -6.76 3.38 11.01
N THR A 340 -7.62 3.24 10.03
CA THR A 340 -8.25 1.98 9.64
C THR A 340 -7.57 1.43 8.39
N ASP A 341 -7.70 0.14 8.17
CA ASP A 341 -7.17 -0.57 7.00
C ASP A 341 -7.84 -0.19 5.67
N ASP A 342 -9.08 0.28 5.71
CA ASP A 342 -9.80 0.75 4.53
C ASP A 342 -9.20 2.04 3.92
N GLN A 343 -8.46 2.84 4.70
CA GLN A 343 -7.85 4.10 4.26
C GLN A 343 -6.68 3.94 3.29
N GLY A 344 -6.17 2.71 3.11
CA GLY A 344 -5.08 2.45 2.17
C GLY A 344 -3.75 3.02 2.67
N TRP A 345 -3.04 3.77 1.82
CA TRP A 345 -1.82 4.50 2.14
C TRP A 345 -2.11 5.92 2.66
N ALA A 346 -2.47 6.02 3.94
CA ALA A 346 -2.94 7.24 4.56
C ALA A 346 -1.78 8.13 5.03
N ALA A 347 -1.81 9.41 4.65
CA ALA A 347 -0.83 10.40 5.08
C ALA A 347 -1.18 11.02 6.45
N PHE A 348 -0.15 11.46 7.15
CA PHE A 348 -0.26 12.30 8.34
C PHE A 348 0.87 13.32 8.43
N ALA A 349 0.64 14.40 9.16
CA ALA A 349 1.60 15.49 9.30
C ALA A 349 1.51 16.17 10.68
N LEU A 350 2.64 16.73 11.10
CA LEU A 350 2.78 17.53 12.31
C LEU A 350 3.72 18.71 12.00
N ALA A 351 3.27 19.93 12.26
CA ALA A 351 4.16 21.09 12.27
C ALA A 351 5.11 21.01 13.48
N THR A 352 6.39 21.25 13.25
CA THR A 352 7.45 21.19 14.26
C THR A 352 8.21 22.50 14.35
N THR A 353 8.93 22.69 15.46
CA THR A 353 9.91 23.77 15.56
C THR A 353 11.27 23.23 15.12
N PRO A 354 11.98 23.88 14.16
CA PRO A 354 13.31 23.46 13.76
C PRO A 354 14.29 23.33 14.93
N GLY A 355 15.22 22.37 14.81
CA GLY A 355 16.29 22.15 15.80
C GLY A 355 16.50 20.69 16.16
N LYS A 356 17.59 20.41 16.90
CA LYS A 356 17.89 19.06 17.39
C LYS A 356 16.94 18.60 18.48
N ARG A 357 16.19 17.52 18.22
CA ARG A 357 15.22 16.93 19.13
C ARG A 357 15.40 15.43 19.25
N GLN A 358 15.05 14.87 20.40
CA GLN A 358 14.95 13.42 20.56
C GLN A 358 13.60 12.96 20.01
N LEU A 359 13.60 11.98 19.10
CA LEU A 359 12.39 11.42 18.52
C LEU A 359 12.18 9.96 18.92
N GLU A 360 10.93 9.63 19.23
CA GLU A 360 10.45 8.24 19.37
C GLU A 360 9.12 8.11 18.60
N LEU A 361 9.01 7.04 17.82
CA LEU A 361 7.76 6.64 17.16
C LEU A 361 7.18 5.45 17.91
N ARG A 362 5.88 5.48 18.21
CA ARG A 362 5.15 4.31 18.70
C ARG A 362 4.13 3.88 17.67
N ALA A 363 4.20 2.62 17.28
CA ALA A 363 3.28 2.01 16.33
C ALA A 363 2.65 0.76 16.95
N MET A 364 1.34 0.62 16.81
CA MET A 364 0.62 -0.57 17.22
C MET A 364 -0.56 -0.84 16.27
N SER A 365 -0.91 -2.12 16.14
CA SER A 365 -2.20 -2.54 15.60
C SER A 365 -3.10 -3.04 16.74
N THR A 366 -4.39 -2.70 16.74
CA THR A 366 -5.33 -3.19 17.76
C THR A 366 -5.60 -4.68 17.63
N VAL A 367 -5.63 -5.18 16.39
CA VAL A 367 -5.83 -6.59 16.05
C VAL A 367 -4.83 -6.93 14.96
N ALA A 368 -4.16 -8.07 15.09
CA ALA A 368 -3.19 -8.60 14.15
C ALA A 368 -3.54 -10.04 13.75
N GLY A 369 -4.57 -10.65 14.33
CA GLY A 369 -5.02 -12.02 14.06
C GLY A 369 -6.29 -12.13 13.20
N THR A 370 -6.72 -13.37 12.98
CA THR A 370 -7.94 -13.68 12.23
C THR A 370 -8.98 -14.39 13.08
N TRP A 371 -10.25 -14.01 12.91
CA TRP A 371 -11.38 -14.74 13.46
C TRP A 371 -11.60 -16.05 12.70
N GLN A 372 -11.42 -17.17 13.38
CA GLN A 372 -11.68 -18.52 12.87
C GLN A 372 -12.92 -19.11 13.56
N ARG A 373 -13.41 -20.25 13.05
CA ARG A 373 -14.57 -20.95 13.65
C ARG A 373 -14.37 -21.33 15.13
N ASN A 374 -13.12 -21.51 15.55
CA ASN A 374 -12.72 -21.85 16.92
C ASN A 374 -12.31 -20.63 17.76
N GLY A 375 -12.53 -19.41 17.27
CA GLY A 375 -12.20 -18.15 17.95
C GLY A 375 -11.11 -17.35 17.24
N HIS A 376 -10.66 -16.28 17.91
CA HIS A 376 -9.58 -15.43 17.40
C HIS A 376 -8.23 -16.14 17.49
N ARG A 377 -7.50 -16.15 16.38
CA ARG A 377 -6.13 -16.65 16.32
C ARG A 377 -5.19 -15.49 16.04
N ASP A 378 -4.44 -15.08 17.07
CA ASP A 378 -3.33 -14.15 16.94
C ASP A 378 -2.29 -14.70 15.96
N SER A 379 -2.19 -14.05 14.81
CA SER A 379 -1.33 -14.44 13.71
C SER A 379 -1.05 -13.19 12.89
N PRO A 380 0.04 -12.45 13.16
CA PRO A 380 0.35 -11.17 12.54
C PRO A 380 0.63 -11.32 11.05
N THR A 381 -0.43 -11.56 10.27
CA THR A 381 -0.43 -11.54 8.81
C THR A 381 -0.52 -10.11 8.32
N ASP A 382 -1.13 -9.24 9.12
CA ASP A 382 -1.37 -7.85 8.78
C ASP A 382 -0.13 -7.06 9.15
N SER A 383 0.67 -6.77 8.12
CA SER A 383 1.87 -5.95 8.29
C SER A 383 1.46 -4.49 8.29
N LEU A 384 1.48 -3.87 9.47
CA LEU A 384 1.35 -2.41 9.60
C LEU A 384 2.62 -1.77 9.05
N CYS A 385 2.50 -0.99 7.99
CA CYS A 385 3.59 -0.33 7.31
C CYS A 385 3.62 1.13 7.70
N VAL A 386 4.72 1.61 8.28
CA VAL A 386 4.87 3.00 8.71
C VAL A 386 6.09 3.64 8.05
N GLU A 387 5.89 4.85 7.52
CA GLU A 387 6.91 5.72 6.97
C GLU A 387 6.85 7.09 7.67
N LEU A 388 8.00 7.75 7.85
CA LEU A 388 8.09 9.05 8.50
C LEU A 388 9.36 9.78 8.03
N ARG A 389 9.23 11.08 7.71
CA ARG A 389 10.30 11.99 7.28
C ARG A 389 10.13 13.36 7.92
N GLY A 390 11.25 14.08 8.07
CA GLY A 390 11.28 15.48 8.47
C GLY A 390 11.63 16.39 7.31
N PHE A 391 11.00 17.56 7.22
CA PHE A 391 11.16 18.51 6.12
C PHE A 391 11.34 19.93 6.62
N ASP A 392 12.15 20.71 5.90
CA ASP A 392 12.09 22.18 5.93
C ASP A 392 11.16 22.69 4.86
N GLU A 393 9.88 22.63 5.20
CA GLU A 393 8.86 23.25 4.41
C GLU A 393 9.06 24.79 4.49
N GLY A 394 9.04 25.36 5.66
CA GLY A 394 8.90 26.80 5.84
C GLY A 394 7.46 27.23 5.56
N VAL A 395 6.97 28.20 6.32
CA VAL A 395 6.48 29.45 5.72
C VAL A 395 5.56 29.31 4.51
N ALA A 396 4.62 28.35 4.43
CA ALA A 396 3.68 28.29 3.32
C ALA A 396 3.00 29.66 3.30
N THR A 397 3.36 30.51 2.34
CA THR A 397 2.76 31.83 2.24
C THR A 397 1.33 31.54 1.79
N PRO A 398 0.33 31.82 2.65
CA PRO A 398 -1.04 31.36 2.44
C PRO A 398 -1.65 31.87 1.13
#